data_AF-A0A6S7GUF4-F1
#
_entry.id   AF-A0A6S7GUF4-F1
#
_cell.length_a   1.000
_cell.length_b   1.000
_cell.length_c   1.000
_cell.angle_alpha   90.00
_cell.angle_beta   90.00
_cell.angle_gamma   90.00
#
_symmetry.space_group_name_H-M   'P 1'
#
loop_
_entity.id
_entity.type
_entity.pdbx_description
1 polymer ?
#
loop_
_entity_poly.entity_id
_entity_poly.type
_entity_poly.pdbx_seq_one_letter_code
_entity_poly.pdbx_strand_id
1 'polypeptide(L)'
;MLEGFYVDDLVSGGNTSEDVLDLYNKARSQMESGGFRLHKWKTNDPTLRQNICESEKDVPQQVIRGLEEDETYAKSKLVPQSGTKGEKVLGLAWNLQNDTIRFNFEQNAC
;
A
#
# COMPACT_ATOMS: atom_id res chain seq x y z
N MET A 1 19.93 -4.97 5.86
CA MET A 1 18.54 -4.72 5.43
C MET A 1 18.44 -3.23 5.19
N LEU A 2 17.94 -2.79 4.03
CA LEU A 2 17.62 -1.37 3.83
C LEU A 2 16.48 -1.01 4.80
N GLU A 3 16.59 0.12 5.46
CA GLU A 3 15.56 0.60 6.39
C GLU A 3 14.23 0.80 5.65
N GLY A 4 13.13 0.32 6.23
CA GLY A 4 11.79 0.44 5.67
C GLY A 4 11.34 -0.68 4.71
N PHE A 5 12.21 -1.60 4.28
CA PHE A 5 11.78 -2.75 3.47
C PHE A 5 11.49 -3.99 4.33
N TYR A 6 10.37 -4.67 4.08
CA TYR A 6 10.06 -6.01 4.55
C TYR A 6 9.63 -6.88 3.37
N VAL A 7 10.53 -7.75 2.90
CA VAL A 7 10.31 -8.58 1.69
C VAL A 7 9.91 -7.69 0.50
N ASP A 8 8.66 -7.74 0.05
CA ASP A 8 8.09 -6.98 -1.05
C ASP A 8 7.40 -5.67 -0.62
N ASP A 9 7.22 -5.45 0.70
CA ASP A 9 6.62 -4.23 1.25
C ASP A 9 7.69 -3.16 1.52
N LEU A 10 7.49 -1.95 0.98
CA LEU A 10 8.20 -0.73 1.38
C LEU A 10 7.30 0.10 2.30
N VAL A 11 7.78 0.37 3.51
CA VAL A 11 7.14 1.24 4.52
C VAL A 11 8.15 2.29 4.95
N SER A 12 7.95 3.52 4.50
CA SER A 12 8.84 4.66 4.79
C SER A 12 8.04 5.95 4.83
N GLY A 13 8.67 7.04 5.28
CA GLY A 13 8.10 8.38 5.34
C GLY A 13 9.08 9.46 4.87
N GLY A 14 8.65 10.72 4.99
CA GLY A 14 9.42 11.92 4.67
C GLY A 14 9.00 13.07 5.57
N ASN A 15 9.78 14.15 5.61
CA ASN A 15 9.48 15.30 6.45
C ASN A 15 8.44 16.23 5.81
N THR A 16 8.34 16.19 4.47
CA THR A 16 7.43 17.00 3.66
C THR A 16 6.66 16.13 2.67
N SER A 17 5.53 16.65 2.17
CA SER A 17 4.75 15.99 1.12
C SER A 17 5.59 15.80 -0.16
N GLU A 18 6.46 16.75 -0.47
CA GLU A 18 7.38 16.70 -1.60
C GLU A 18 8.40 15.57 -1.46
N ASP A 19 8.97 15.36 -0.27
CA ASP A 19 9.90 14.24 -0.01
C ASP A 19 9.23 12.89 -0.29
N VAL A 20 7.98 12.73 0.15
CA VAL A 20 7.22 11.49 -0.03
C VAL A 20 6.78 11.30 -1.49
N LEU A 21 6.48 12.39 -2.20
CA LEU A 21 6.18 12.33 -3.64
C LEU A 21 7.42 11.92 -4.45
N ASP A 22 8.58 12.48 -4.13
CA ASP A 22 9.85 12.08 -4.73
C ASP A 22 10.18 10.61 -4.44
N LEU A 23 9.94 10.14 -3.21
CA LEU A 23 10.08 8.73 -2.84
C LEU A 23 9.16 7.84 -3.70
N TYR A 24 7.89 8.20 -3.85
CA TYR A 24 6.94 7.47 -4.71
C TYR A 24 7.43 7.39 -6.16
N ASN A 25 7.83 8.52 -6.75
CA ASN A 25 8.31 8.58 -8.13
C ASN A 25 9.57 7.73 -8.33
N LYS A 26 10.52 7.80 -7.39
CA LYS A 26 11.73 6.97 -7.41
C LYS A 26 11.41 5.49 -7.30
N ALA A 27 10.55 5.10 -6.35
CA ALA A 27 10.14 3.70 -6.18
C ALA A 27 9.47 3.16 -7.45
N ARG A 28 8.54 3.93 -8.04
CA ARG A 28 7.88 3.58 -9.29
C ARG A 28 8.88 3.40 -10.44
N SER A 29 9.77 4.36 -10.64
CA SER A 29 10.78 4.30 -11.71
C SER A 29 11.74 3.13 -11.54
N GLN A 30 12.16 2.80 -10.31
CA GLN A 30 13.03 1.66 -10.03
C GLN A 30 12.33 0.32 -10.26
N MET A 31 11.03 0.21 -9.90
CA MET A 31 10.24 -0.98 -10.21
C MET A 31 10.09 -1.15 -11.72
N GLU A 32 9.73 -0.08 -12.43
CA GLU A 32 9.57 -0.09 -13.89
C GLU A 32 10.88 -0.45 -14.61
N SER A 33 12.04 0.07 -14.16
CA SER A 33 13.35 -0.26 -14.74
C SER A 33 13.72 -1.73 -14.55
N GLY A 34 13.27 -2.35 -13.46
CA GLY A 34 13.39 -3.78 -13.20
C GLY A 34 12.37 -4.66 -13.94
N GLY A 35 11.45 -4.06 -14.71
CA GLY A 35 10.37 -4.79 -15.38
C GLY A 35 9.21 -5.18 -14.45
N PHE A 36 9.14 -4.58 -13.26
CA PHE A 36 8.06 -4.78 -12.29
C PHE A 36 7.09 -3.60 -12.28
N ARG A 37 5.86 -3.86 -11.86
CA ARG A 37 4.87 -2.81 -11.58
C ARG A 37 4.84 -2.51 -10.09
N LEU A 38 4.86 -1.24 -9.71
CA LEU A 38 4.48 -0.84 -8.36
C LEU A 38 2.96 -1.05 -8.21
N HIS A 39 2.57 -2.10 -7.47
CA HIS A 39 1.18 -2.57 -7.47
C HIS A 39 0.22 -1.72 -6.62
N LYS A 40 0.67 -1.25 -5.46
CA LYS A 40 -0.15 -0.50 -4.50
C LYS A 40 0.71 0.53 -3.80
N TRP A 41 0.20 1.75 -3.66
CA TRP A 41 0.79 2.79 -2.83
C TRP A 41 -0.26 3.36 -1.88
N LYS A 42 0.12 3.67 -0.65
CA LYS A 42 -0.74 4.27 0.37
C LYS A 42 0.02 5.35 1.14
N THR A 43 -0.66 6.44 1.46
CA THR A 43 -0.09 7.55 2.23
C THR A 43 -1.15 8.18 3.13
N ASN A 44 -0.74 8.63 4.31
CA ASN A 44 -1.57 9.39 5.26
C ASN A 44 -1.86 10.82 4.73
N ASP A 45 -1.04 11.34 3.81
CA ASP A 45 -1.20 12.66 3.21
C ASP A 45 -2.38 12.72 2.21
N PRO A 46 -3.42 13.54 2.44
CA PRO A 46 -4.58 13.64 1.56
C PRO A 46 -4.25 14.21 0.18
N THR A 47 -3.33 15.17 0.11
CA THR A 47 -2.93 15.82 -1.15
C THR A 47 -2.20 14.82 -2.03
N LEU A 48 -1.27 14.05 -1.45
CA LEU A 48 -0.56 13.00 -2.20
C LEU A 48 -1.48 11.88 -2.64
N ARG A 49 -2.46 11.48 -1.81
CA ARG A 49 -3.46 10.49 -2.23
C ARG A 49 -4.20 10.94 -3.49
N GLN A 50 -4.59 12.20 -3.56
CA GLN A 50 -5.26 12.75 -4.74
C GLN A 50 -4.34 12.77 -5.96
N ASN A 51 -3.14 13.34 -5.82
CA ASN A 51 -2.17 13.47 -6.91
C ASN A 51 -1.78 12.10 -7.51
N ILE A 52 -1.55 11.10 -6.65
CA ILE A 52 -1.17 9.76 -7.10
C ILE A 52 -2.34 9.07 -7.81
N CYS A 53 -3.56 9.17 -7.27
CA CYS A 53 -4.76 8.61 -7.90
C CYS A 53 -5.05 9.21 -9.28
N GLU A 54 -4.77 10.51 -9.46
CA GLU A 54 -4.87 11.15 -10.77
C GLU A 54 -3.80 10.61 -11.74
N SER A 55 -2.55 10.45 -11.30
CA SER A 55 -1.45 9.93 -12.11
C SER A 55 -1.58 8.47 -12.56
N GLU A 56 -2.38 7.67 -11.84
CA GLU A 56 -2.62 6.26 -12.17
C GLU A 56 -3.73 6.07 -13.21
N LYS A 57 -4.59 7.08 -13.44
CA LYS A 57 -5.68 7.01 -14.43
C LYS A 57 -5.21 7.11 -15.88
N ASP A 58 -4.02 7.67 -16.10
CA ASP A 58 -3.42 7.80 -17.43
C ASP A 58 -2.79 6.50 -17.95
N VAL A 59 -2.83 5.41 -17.16
CA VAL A 59 -2.36 4.09 -17.60
C VAL A 59 -3.45 3.39 -18.44
N PRO A 60 -3.18 2.98 -19.70
CA PRO A 60 -4.19 2.40 -20.57
C PRO A 60 -4.95 1.24 -19.93
N GLN A 61 -6.28 1.40 -19.87
CA GLN A 61 -7.25 0.48 -19.27
C GLN A 61 -7.27 -0.93 -19.89
N GLN A 62 -6.63 -1.10 -21.06
CA GLN A 62 -6.48 -2.38 -21.76
C GLN A 62 -5.52 -3.36 -21.05
N VAL A 63 -4.61 -2.87 -20.20
CA VAL A 63 -3.75 -3.71 -19.34
C VAL A 63 -4.46 -4.03 -18.01
N ILE A 64 -5.44 -3.21 -17.62
CA ILE A 64 -6.15 -3.28 -16.34
C ILE A 64 -7.23 -4.38 -16.36
N ARG A 65 -7.94 -4.54 -17.48
CA ARG A 65 -9.06 -5.50 -17.60
C ARG A 65 -8.63 -6.98 -17.66
N GLY A 66 -7.36 -7.28 -17.91
CA GLY A 66 -6.88 -8.66 -18.01
C GLY A 66 -6.61 -9.37 -16.67
N LEU A 67 -6.71 -8.67 -15.54
CA LEU A 67 -6.18 -9.14 -14.24
C LEU A 67 -7.07 -8.85 -13.02
N GLU A 68 -8.27 -8.30 -13.22
CA GLU A 68 -9.22 -8.09 -12.11
C GLU A 68 -9.80 -9.41 -11.56
N GLU A 69 -9.59 -10.54 -12.24
CA GLU A 69 -10.09 -11.86 -11.84
C GLU A 69 -9.14 -12.66 -10.93
N ASP A 70 -7.88 -12.25 -10.77
CA ASP A 70 -6.98 -12.94 -9.86
C ASP A 70 -7.13 -12.40 -8.44
N GLU A 71 -8.17 -12.86 -7.75
CA GLU A 71 -8.11 -12.94 -6.29
C GLU A 71 -6.82 -13.67 -5.92
N THR A 72 -5.80 -12.92 -5.51
CA THR A 72 -4.52 -13.48 -5.08
C THR A 72 -4.82 -14.59 -4.07
N TYR A 73 -4.18 -15.76 -4.18
CA TYR A 73 -4.41 -16.92 -3.31
C TYR A 73 -4.45 -16.56 -1.80
N ALA A 74 -3.65 -15.57 -1.40
CA ALA A 74 -3.67 -15.00 -0.07
C ALA A 74 -5.02 -14.36 0.33
N LYS A 75 -5.66 -13.59 -0.56
CA LYS A 75 -6.98 -12.99 -0.32
C LYS A 75 -8.08 -14.04 -0.14
N SER A 76 -8.09 -15.08 -0.97
CA SER A 76 -9.15 -16.10 -0.91
C SER A 76 -8.99 -17.06 0.27
N LYS A 77 -7.76 -17.22 0.81
CA LYS A 77 -7.49 -18.14 1.94
C LYS A 77 -7.29 -17.48 3.30
N LEU A 78 -6.88 -16.22 3.37
CA LEU A 78 -6.47 -15.57 4.63
C LEU A 78 -7.42 -14.46 5.12
N VAL A 79 -8.44 -14.09 4.35
CA VAL A 79 -9.39 -13.05 4.76
C VAL A 79 -10.63 -13.71 5.37
N PRO A 80 -10.87 -13.59 6.70
CA PRO A 80 -12.16 -13.98 7.27
C PRO A 80 -13.25 -13.10 6.64
N GLN A 81 -14.35 -13.70 6.19
CA GLN A 81 -15.46 -13.04 5.50
C GLN A 81 -16.23 -11.99 6.34
N SER A 82 -15.65 -11.51 7.45
CA SER A 82 -16.30 -10.59 8.39
C SER A 82 -15.38 -9.51 8.98
N GLY A 83 -14.11 -9.41 8.55
CA GLY A 83 -13.17 -8.42 9.10
C GLY A 83 -13.06 -7.17 8.24
N THR A 84 -13.63 -6.06 8.71
CA THR A 84 -13.51 -4.66 8.22
C THR A 84 -12.57 -4.41 7.03
N LYS A 85 -13.12 -3.86 5.94
CA LYS A 85 -12.42 -3.21 4.81
C LYS A 85 -11.58 -2.00 5.27
N GLY A 86 -10.56 -2.25 6.09
CA GLY A 86 -9.66 -1.24 6.62
C GLY A 86 -8.28 -1.33 5.97
N GLU A 87 -7.60 -0.20 5.87
CA GLU A 87 -6.22 -0.16 5.42
C GLU A 87 -5.30 -0.90 6.39
N LYS A 88 -4.32 -1.61 5.84
CA LYS A 88 -3.33 -2.38 6.60
C LYS A 88 -1.92 -2.04 6.14
N VAL A 89 -0.98 -2.13 7.07
CA VAL A 89 0.47 -2.06 6.88
C VAL A 89 1.09 -3.21 7.67
N LEU A 90 1.85 -4.09 7.00
CA LEU A 90 2.51 -5.25 7.62
C LEU A 90 1.56 -6.12 8.48
N GLY A 91 0.32 -6.30 8.02
CA GLY A 91 -0.71 -7.07 8.74
C GLY A 91 -1.46 -6.31 9.85
N LEU A 92 -0.99 -5.13 10.24
CA LEU A 92 -1.62 -4.28 11.27
C LEU A 92 -2.61 -3.31 10.66
N ALA A 93 -3.67 -2.98 11.40
CA ALA A 93 -4.64 -1.99 10.97
C ALA A 93 -4.03 -0.58 11.02
N TRP A 94 -4.11 0.15 9.91
CA TRP A 94 -3.60 1.52 9.80
C TRP A 94 -4.75 2.49 9.53
N ASN A 95 -4.85 3.52 10.36
CA ASN A 95 -5.76 4.64 10.14
C ASN A 95 -5.01 5.77 9.43
N LEU A 96 -5.24 5.91 8.13
CA LEU A 96 -4.61 6.94 7.29
C LEU A 96 -4.94 8.37 7.70
N GLN A 97 -6.10 8.61 8.32
CA GLN A 97 -6.56 9.95 8.64
C GLN A 97 -5.89 10.50 9.91
N ASN A 98 -5.70 9.63 10.90
CA ASN A 98 -5.05 10.00 12.17
C ASN A 98 -3.59 9.57 12.22
N ASP A 99 -3.09 8.95 11.16
CA ASP A 99 -1.78 8.32 11.08
C ASP A 99 -1.42 7.45 12.29
N THR A 100 -2.28 6.47 12.56
CA THR A 100 -2.12 5.57 13.72
C THR A 100 -2.21 4.12 13.33
N ILE A 101 -1.27 3.31 13.81
CA ILE A 101 -1.29 1.85 13.69
C ILE A 101 -1.91 1.28 14.97
N ARG A 102 -2.89 0.39 14.83
CA ARG A 102 -3.55 -0.25 15.98
C ARG A 102 -3.11 -1.70 16.11
N PHE A 103 -2.73 -2.05 17.33
CA PHE A 103 -2.46 -3.42 17.75
C PHE A 103 -3.39 -3.76 18.92
N ASN A 104 -4.13 -4.87 18.82
CA ASN A 104 -4.98 -5.36 19.89
C ASN A 104 -4.29 -6.54 20.56
N PHE A 105 -4.07 -6.47 21.87
CA PHE A 105 -3.66 -7.63 22.64
C PHE A 105 -4.89 -8.44 23.01
N GLU A 106 -4.93 -9.72 22.63
CA GLU A 106 -5.90 -10.64 23.23
C GLU A 106 -5.46 -10.90 24.68
N GLN A 107 -6.20 -10.35 25.64
CA GLN A 107 -6.10 -10.81 27.02
C GLN A 107 -6.70 -12.21 27.07
N ASN A 108 -5.85 -13.22 26.93
CA ASN A 108 -6.20 -14.56 27.36
C ASN A 108 -6.38 -14.50 28.88
N ALA A 109 -7.63 -14.39 29.33
CA ALA A 109 -7.95 -14.60 30.73
C ALA A 109 -7.48 -16.01 31.11
N CYS A 110 -6.59 -16.09 32.10
CA CYS A 110 -6.20 -17.34 32.74
C CYS A 110 -7.39 -18.00 33.43
#